data_AF-A0A7C5MNC6-F1
#
_entry.id   AF-A0A7C5MNC6-F1
#
_cell.length_a   1.000
_cell.length_b   1.000
_cell.length_c   1.000
_cell.angle_alpha   90.00
_cell.angle_beta   90.00
_cell.angle_gamma   90.00
#
_symmetry.space_group_name_H-M   'P 1'
#
loop_
_entity.id
_entity.type
_entity.pdbx_description
1 polymer ?
#
loop_
_entity_poly.entity_id
_entity_poly.type
_entity_poly.pdbx_seq_one_letter_code
_entity_poly.pdbx_strand_id
1 'polypeptide(L)'
;GRAAISARDIEVKNVQIPVIRDQWELVIAGTVVHYLNGAKADFGDDALRCHQLSEAVAFTRGLRYSPTRKISDMDWQSVLDILGMNFYTIRLSDIDAARTIIVQNYGLEAVKNQL
;
A
#
# COMPACT_ATOMS: atom_id res chain seq x y z
N GLY A 1 23.30 -1.61 -1.30
CA GLY A 1 23.28 -3.09 -1.29
C GLY A 1 24.31 -3.63 -0.30
N ARG A 2 24.08 -4.84 0.24
CA ARG A 2 24.98 -5.49 1.23
C ARG A 2 26.44 -5.55 0.76
N ALA A 3 26.67 -5.90 -0.51
CA ALA A 3 28.00 -6.00 -1.10
C ALA A 3 28.79 -4.68 -1.05
N ALA A 4 28.16 -3.55 -1.41
CA ALA A 4 28.79 -2.24 -1.36
C ALA A 4 29.16 -1.81 0.07
N ILE A 5 28.34 -2.15 1.07
CA ILE A 5 28.64 -1.89 2.48
C ILE A 5 29.87 -2.71 2.91
N SER A 6 29.91 -4.01 2.58
CA SER A 6 31.06 -4.87 2.87
C SER A 6 32.34 -4.39 2.19
N ALA A 7 32.24 -3.86 0.97
CA ALA A 7 33.35 -3.30 0.21
C ALA A 7 33.74 -1.86 0.59
N ARG A 8 33.00 -1.21 1.52
CA ARG A 8 33.12 0.22 1.86
C ARG A 8 32.96 1.16 0.66
N ASP A 9 32.23 0.70 -0.37
CA ASP A 9 31.91 1.48 -1.56
C ASP A 9 30.72 2.42 -1.25
N ILE A 10 31.05 3.65 -0.86
CA ILE A 10 30.07 4.65 -0.44
C ILE A 10 29.25 5.17 -1.62
N GLU A 11 29.83 5.24 -2.81
CA GLU A 11 29.15 5.72 -4.01
C GLU A 11 28.03 4.74 -4.41
N VAL A 12 28.36 3.47 -4.56
CA VAL A 12 27.37 2.43 -4.87
C VAL A 12 26.36 2.29 -3.73
N LYS A 13 26.78 2.39 -2.47
CA LYS A 13 25.85 2.41 -1.34
C LYS A 13 24.81 3.52 -1.50
N ASN A 14 25.23 4.75 -1.80
CA ASN A 14 24.33 5.90 -1.91
C ASN A 14 23.38 5.78 -3.10
N VAL A 15 23.83 5.25 -4.24
CA VAL A 15 22.97 4.94 -5.40
C VAL A 15 21.88 3.92 -5.05
N GLN A 16 22.18 2.97 -4.17
CA GLN A 16 21.24 1.90 -3.81
C GLN A 16 20.20 2.31 -2.75
N ILE A 17 20.43 3.40 -2.01
CA ILE A 17 19.48 3.88 -0.99
C ILE A 17 18.08 4.21 -1.57
N PRO A 18 17.95 5.06 -2.61
CA PRO A 18 16.64 5.37 -3.18
C PRO A 18 15.98 4.12 -3.78
N VAL A 19 16.75 3.26 -4.43
CA VAL A 19 16.23 1.98 -4.98
C VAL A 19 15.59 1.13 -3.89
N ILE A 20 16.26 0.96 -2.75
CA ILE A 20 15.71 0.17 -1.64
C ILE A 20 14.46 0.82 -1.05
N ARG A 21 14.42 2.15 -0.95
CA ARG A 21 13.25 2.88 -0.44
C ARG A 21 12.05 2.72 -1.37
N ASP A 22 12.26 2.84 -2.68
CA ASP A 22 11.21 2.69 -3.68
C ASP A 22 10.66 1.25 -3.71
N GLN A 23 11.54 0.25 -3.57
CA GLN A 23 11.13 -1.16 -3.49
C GLN A 23 10.40 -1.45 -2.18
N TRP A 24 10.86 -0.87 -1.06
CA TRP A 24 10.17 -1.02 0.23
C TRP A 24 8.76 -0.41 0.18
N GLU A 25 8.62 0.78 -0.37
CA GLU A 25 7.32 1.42 -0.56
C GLU A 25 6.40 0.59 -1.48
N LEU A 26 6.94 -0.02 -2.54
CA LEU A 26 6.19 -0.93 -3.41
C LEU A 26 5.68 -2.17 -2.66
N VAL A 27 6.48 -2.74 -1.75
CA VAL A 27 6.02 -3.83 -0.87
C VAL A 27 4.86 -3.37 -0.01
N ILE A 28 4.95 -2.19 0.61
CA ILE A 28 3.85 -1.64 1.43
C ILE A 28 2.59 -1.43 0.59
N ALA A 29 2.72 -0.88 -0.62
CA ALA A 29 1.58 -0.70 -1.54
C ALA A 29 0.95 -2.05 -1.94
N GLY A 30 1.78 -3.07 -2.21
CA GLY A 30 1.31 -4.43 -2.44
C GLY A 30 0.55 -5.01 -1.24
N THR A 31 1.04 -4.77 -0.01
CA THR A 31 0.36 -5.16 1.22
C THR A 31 -0.99 -4.46 1.38
N VAL A 32 -1.11 -3.17 1.02
CA VAL A 32 -2.43 -2.50 0.99
C VAL A 32 -3.38 -3.22 0.05
N VAL A 33 -2.93 -3.58 -1.16
CA VAL A 33 -3.76 -4.32 -2.13
C VAL A 33 -4.16 -5.70 -1.60
N HIS A 34 -3.25 -6.41 -0.94
CA HIS A 34 -3.52 -7.70 -0.29
C HIS A 34 -4.69 -7.60 0.70
N TYR A 35 -4.61 -6.65 1.64
CA TYR A 35 -5.67 -6.46 2.63
C TYR A 35 -6.99 -5.97 2.02
N LEU A 36 -6.94 -5.15 0.96
CA LEU A 36 -8.16 -4.78 0.23
C LEU A 36 -8.79 -5.98 -0.48
N ASN A 37 -7.99 -6.90 -1.04
CA ASN A 37 -8.49 -8.15 -1.62
C ASN A 37 -9.09 -9.08 -0.55
N GLY A 38 -8.42 -9.20 0.60
CA GLY A 38 -8.94 -9.92 1.76
C GLY A 38 -10.28 -9.36 2.23
N ALA A 39 -10.40 -8.03 2.38
CA ALA A 39 -11.65 -7.38 2.77
C ALA A 39 -12.81 -7.64 1.79
N LYS A 40 -12.52 -7.82 0.49
CA LYS A 40 -13.52 -8.22 -0.50
C LYS A 40 -13.93 -9.67 -0.36
N ALA A 41 -12.97 -10.57 -0.15
CA ALA A 41 -13.24 -12.00 0.03
C ALA A 41 -14.06 -12.25 1.31
N ASP A 42 -13.72 -11.53 2.38
CA ASP A 42 -14.30 -11.67 3.70
C ASP A 42 -15.51 -10.73 3.93
N PHE A 43 -16.05 -10.11 2.88
CA PHE A 43 -17.03 -9.02 3.03
C PHE A 43 -18.29 -9.41 3.82
N GLY A 44 -18.68 -10.69 3.77
CA GLY A 44 -19.83 -11.25 4.48
C GLY A 44 -19.59 -11.56 5.97
N ASP A 45 -18.35 -11.47 6.45
CA ASP A 45 -17.99 -11.63 7.86
C ASP A 45 -17.48 -10.31 8.42
N ASP A 46 -18.24 -9.71 9.34
CA ASP A 46 -17.91 -8.39 9.88
C ASP A 46 -16.55 -8.36 10.60
N ALA A 47 -16.20 -9.43 11.33
CA ALA A 47 -14.96 -9.48 12.09
C ALA A 47 -13.74 -9.54 11.15
N LEU A 48 -13.79 -10.42 10.15
CA LEU A 48 -12.73 -10.55 9.15
C LEU A 48 -12.65 -9.30 8.27
N ARG A 49 -13.77 -8.79 7.74
CA ARG A 49 -13.80 -7.54 6.96
C ARG A 49 -13.17 -6.38 7.72
N CYS A 50 -13.54 -6.19 8.99
CA CYS A 50 -13.01 -5.09 9.80
C CYS A 50 -11.51 -5.25 10.09
N HIS A 51 -11.04 -6.48 10.35
CA HIS A 51 -9.60 -6.76 10.48
C HIS A 51 -8.85 -6.34 9.21
N GLN A 52 -9.28 -6.85 8.05
CA GLN A 52 -8.64 -6.57 6.76
C GLN A 52 -8.60 -5.06 6.45
N LEU A 53 -9.72 -4.35 6.64
CA LEU A 53 -9.80 -2.90 6.38
C LEU A 53 -8.95 -2.08 7.35
N SER A 54 -8.85 -2.49 8.62
CA SER A 54 -8.01 -1.80 9.60
C SER A 54 -6.51 -1.87 9.23
N GLU A 55 -6.06 -3.03 8.74
CA GLU A 55 -4.70 -3.24 8.24
C GLU A 55 -4.47 -2.44 6.95
N ALA A 56 -5.41 -2.47 5.99
CA ALA A 56 -5.34 -1.65 4.78
C ALA A 56 -5.17 -0.15 5.09
N VAL A 57 -5.90 0.37 6.07
CA VAL A 57 -5.75 1.76 6.55
C VAL A 57 -4.38 2.00 7.18
N ALA A 58 -3.90 1.09 8.03
CA ALA A 58 -2.60 1.21 8.68
C ALA A 58 -1.44 1.25 7.66
N PHE A 59 -1.43 0.33 6.69
CA PHE A 59 -0.42 0.31 5.63
C PHE A 59 -0.54 1.52 4.69
N THR A 60 -1.76 1.98 4.36
CA THR A 60 -1.96 3.20 3.58
C THR A 60 -1.38 4.42 4.30
N ARG A 61 -1.59 4.56 5.62
CA ARG A 61 -0.95 5.61 6.42
C ARG A 61 0.58 5.53 6.35
N GLY A 62 1.14 4.32 6.36
CA GLY A 62 2.57 4.06 6.21
C GLY A 62 3.17 4.67 4.93
N LEU A 63 2.45 4.65 3.81
CA LEU A 63 2.92 5.20 2.53
C LEU A 63 3.28 6.70 2.61
N ARG A 64 2.62 7.46 3.50
CA ARG A 64 2.86 8.90 3.68
C ARG A 64 4.27 9.21 4.20
N TYR A 65 4.91 8.27 4.88
CA TYR A 65 6.18 8.49 5.56
C TYR A 65 7.40 8.05 4.74
N SER A 66 7.20 7.55 3.51
CA SER A 66 8.32 7.29 2.61
C SER A 66 9.03 8.60 2.25
N PRO A 67 10.37 8.69 2.42
CA PRO A 67 11.12 9.87 2.00
C PRO A 67 11.20 10.01 0.46
N THR A 68 10.83 8.95 -0.28
CA THR A 68 10.72 8.94 -1.75
C THR A 68 9.30 8.64 -2.20
N ARG A 69 8.31 9.02 -1.38
CA ARG A 69 6.88 8.76 -1.59
C ARG A 69 6.45 9.02 -3.03
N LYS A 70 5.84 8.00 -3.65
CA LYS A 70 5.23 8.10 -4.98
C LYS A 70 3.80 8.60 -4.97
N ILE A 71 3.00 8.14 -4.01
CA ILE A 71 1.59 8.54 -3.90
C ILE A 71 1.45 10.02 -3.56
N SER A 72 0.55 10.73 -4.25
CA SER A 72 0.27 12.14 -3.97
C SER A 72 -0.46 12.30 -2.62
N ASP A 73 -0.37 13.49 -2.01
CA ASP A 73 -1.15 13.78 -0.80
C ASP A 73 -2.66 13.65 -1.03
N MET A 74 -3.12 14.02 -2.22
CA MET A 74 -4.52 13.97 -2.62
C MET A 74 -5.00 12.53 -2.78
N ASP A 75 -4.25 11.69 -3.48
CA ASP A 75 -4.60 10.28 -3.68
C ASP A 75 -4.54 9.50 -2.37
N TRP A 76 -3.50 9.76 -1.56
CA TRP A 76 -3.37 9.16 -0.24
C TRP A 76 -4.55 9.49 0.66
N GLN A 77 -4.95 10.76 0.72
CA GLN A 77 -6.10 11.18 1.52
C GLN A 77 -7.40 10.58 0.95
N SER A 78 -7.53 10.55 -0.38
CA SER A 78 -8.71 9.97 -1.05
C SER A 78 -8.90 8.49 -0.70
N VAL A 79 -7.83 7.70 -0.64
CA VAL A 79 -7.91 6.30 -0.18
C VAL A 79 -8.44 6.22 1.26
N LEU A 80 -7.93 7.04 2.17
CA LEU A 80 -8.38 7.04 3.57
C LEU A 80 -9.83 7.54 3.72
N ASP A 81 -10.25 8.52 2.94
CA ASP A 81 -11.61 9.06 2.96
C ASP A 81 -12.61 8.04 2.41
N ILE A 82 -12.25 7.31 1.35
CA ILE A 82 -13.05 6.22 0.78
C ILE A 82 -13.25 5.09 1.80
N LEU A 83 -12.19 4.68 2.48
CA LEU A 83 -12.28 3.61 3.50
C LEU A 83 -13.00 4.08 4.77
N GLY A 84 -12.91 5.37 5.08
CA GLY A 84 -13.57 6.00 6.22
C GLY A 84 -13.10 5.47 7.58
N MET A 85 -13.85 5.84 8.62
CA MET A 85 -13.60 5.39 9.99
C MET A 85 -14.61 4.35 10.49
N ASN A 86 -15.71 4.15 9.74
CA ASN A 86 -16.76 3.19 10.08
C ASN A 86 -16.84 2.11 9.00
N PHE A 87 -16.25 0.95 9.27
CA PHE A 87 -16.20 -0.17 8.32
C PHE A 87 -17.51 -0.95 8.19
N TYR A 88 -18.55 -0.61 8.95
CA TYR A 88 -19.88 -1.19 8.77
C TYR A 88 -20.66 -0.53 7.62
N THR A 89 -20.25 0.66 7.18
CA THR A 89 -20.91 1.39 6.07
C THR A 89 -20.19 1.22 4.74
N ILE A 90 -19.03 0.56 4.73
CA ILE A 90 -18.21 0.31 3.55
C ILE A 90 -18.98 -0.53 2.52
N ARG A 91 -18.80 -0.24 1.24
CA ARG A 91 -19.33 -1.04 0.12
C ARG A 91 -18.19 -1.69 -0.64
N LEU A 92 -18.48 -2.79 -1.33
CA LEU A 92 -17.52 -3.41 -2.25
C LEU A 92 -16.97 -2.42 -3.30
N SER A 93 -17.80 -1.47 -3.76
CA SER A 93 -17.38 -0.39 -4.66
C SER A 93 -16.32 0.53 -4.06
N ASP A 94 -16.38 0.77 -2.75
CA ASP A 94 -15.46 1.66 -2.05
C ASP A 94 -14.10 0.97 -1.94
N ILE A 95 -14.10 -0.33 -1.60
CA ILE A 95 -12.88 -1.15 -1.58
C ILE A 95 -12.24 -1.21 -2.98
N ASP A 96 -13.05 -1.33 -4.03
CA ASP A 96 -12.57 -1.29 -5.42
C ASP A 96 -11.99 0.06 -5.83
N ALA A 97 -12.61 1.16 -5.40
CA ALA A 97 -12.12 2.51 -5.67
C ALA A 97 -10.78 2.77 -4.97
N ALA A 98 -10.68 2.46 -3.67
CA ALA A 98 -9.46 2.55 -2.89
C ALA A 98 -8.32 1.73 -3.52
N ARG A 99 -8.61 0.47 -3.88
CA ARG A 99 -7.63 -0.41 -4.53
C ARG A 99 -7.17 0.15 -5.86
N THR A 100 -8.08 0.71 -6.67
CA THR A 100 -7.76 1.30 -7.98
C THR A 100 -6.74 2.43 -7.86
N ILE A 101 -6.90 3.32 -6.89
CA ILE A 101 -5.96 4.43 -6.66
C ILE A 101 -4.57 3.89 -6.32
N ILE A 102 -4.47 2.89 -5.43
CA ILE A 102 -3.18 2.29 -5.05
C ILE A 102 -2.52 1.62 -6.26
N VAL A 103 -3.24 0.77 -6.99
CA VAL A 103 -2.61 0.04 -8.11
C VAL A 103 -2.15 0.97 -9.22
N GLN A 104 -2.86 2.07 -9.48
CA GLN A 104 -2.47 3.09 -10.47
C GLN A 104 -1.23 3.88 -10.04
N ASN A 105 -1.13 4.24 -8.75
CA ASN A 105 0.04 4.97 -8.25
C ASN A 105 1.33 4.13 -8.24
N TYR A 106 1.20 2.80 -8.15
CA TYR A 106 2.33 1.88 -7.97
C TYR A 106 2.57 0.91 -9.14
N GLY A 107 1.77 0.97 -10.21
CA GLY A 107 1.92 0.11 -11.39
C GLY A 107 1.59 -1.38 -11.11
N LEU A 108 0.60 -1.63 -10.25
CA LEU A 108 0.21 -2.98 -9.79
C LEU A 108 -1.06 -3.51 -10.47
N GLU A 109 -1.57 -2.85 -11.50
CA GLU A 109 -2.88 -3.15 -12.11
C GLU A 109 -2.96 -4.58 -12.65
N ALA A 110 -1.87 -5.07 -13.24
CA ALA A 110 -1.77 -6.42 -13.79
C ALA A 110 -1.88 -7.52 -12.72
N VAL A 111 -1.53 -7.20 -11.47
CA VAL A 111 -1.50 -8.14 -10.33
C VAL A 111 -2.54 -7.80 -9.26
N LYS A 112 -3.45 -6.85 -9.52
CA LYS A 112 -4.38 -6.30 -8.51
C LYS A 112 -5.29 -7.32 -7.81
N ASN A 113 -5.50 -8.49 -8.40
CA ASN A 113 -6.32 -9.58 -7.84
C ASN A 113 -5.49 -10.79 -7.35
N GLN A 114 -4.16 -10.71 -7.42
CA GLN A 114 -3.24 -11.82 -7.10
C GLN A 114 -2.46 -11.60 -5.80
N LEU A 115 -2.50 -10.36 -5.29
CA LEU A 115 -1.84 -9.94 -4.06
C LEU A 115 -2.75 -10.19 -2.87
#